data_AF-A0A814SZX5-F1
#
_entry.id   AF-A0A814SZX5-F1
#
_cell.length_a   1.000
_cell.length_b   1.000
_cell.length_c   1.000
_cell.angle_alpha   90.00
_cell.angle_beta   90.00
_cell.angle_gamma   90.00
#
_symmetry.space_group_name_H-M   'P 1'
#
loop_
_entity.id
_entity.type
_entity.pdbx_description
1 polymer ?
#
loop_
_entity_poly.entity_id
_entity_poly.type
_entity_poly.pdbx_seq_one_letter_code
_entity_poly.pdbx_strand_id
1 'polypeptide(L)'
;MAAAHTTNLAVSRYTDFRDEPVTHLLTPIGGYEDMPLVSLEQAVGPISHLFDGIDVYLWTAKRNSANPADGLSQDESASIHLYTMEFNPEPSFYHLLNQNLRSENRRSLRPVIGQLHPGNDLCIIHLMEIQPPFPLIRPPFVNVPVLAPTTAIAPPIPTTAIAPPIPATAIAPPALPPQLLPPALNLHPDTKWVQNGLIVAGGNGEGNATNQLCRPWGVYVDDDQTVYVADSSNHRIVAWKRGATHGQVVASGNQWKFWNTSLNCPRDVVVDKERNNLIICDGKNQRVVRWLLQNGTSGGTIISNIDCVGLTMDKNRFLYVVDYKKHEVRRYRIDGTEGTVVAGGHGQGAHRNQLSIPQHVFVDRDHSVYVSDWGNHRVMKWEAGATEGIIVAGGRGEGDNLKQLNGPEGIVVDQLGTVYVVDSMNHRIMRWPRGTTQGSVIVGGNGKGGLPNQLYYPYGLSFDLHGDLYVVDQVNNRVQKFRIEQPMN
;
A
#
# COMPACT_ATOMS: atom_id res chain seq x y z
N MET A 1 -68.20 -12.06 24.59
CA MET A 1 -67.37 -10.91 24.99
C MET A 1 -66.27 -11.45 25.90
N ALA A 2 -65.10 -11.74 25.34
CA ALA A 2 -63.98 -12.39 26.04
C ALA A 2 -63.03 -11.29 26.58
N ALA A 3 -62.62 -11.24 27.85
CA ALA A 3 -61.81 -12.20 28.64
C ALA A 3 -60.44 -12.48 27.99
N ALA A 4 -59.30 -12.65 28.66
CA ALA A 4 -58.78 -12.33 29.99
C ALA A 4 -57.27 -12.71 29.93
N HIS A 5 -56.45 -12.05 30.75
CA HIS A 5 -55.29 -12.60 31.49
C HIS A 5 -54.17 -13.49 30.86
N THR A 6 -52.94 -13.05 31.17
CA THR A 6 -51.78 -13.79 31.76
C THR A 6 -50.81 -14.64 30.92
N THR A 7 -49.54 -14.21 30.97
CA THR A 7 -48.27 -14.94 31.27
C THR A 7 -48.07 -16.39 30.80
N ASN A 8 -46.95 -16.71 30.14
CA ASN A 8 -45.72 -17.25 30.76
C ASN A 8 -44.74 -17.85 29.72
N LEU A 9 -43.48 -17.94 30.15
CA LEU A 9 -42.39 -18.73 29.57
C LEU A 9 -42.78 -20.19 29.29
N ALA A 10 -42.15 -20.83 28.29
CA ALA A 10 -41.23 -21.97 28.52
C ALA A 10 -40.80 -22.71 27.23
N VAL A 11 -39.55 -23.19 27.33
CA VAL A 11 -38.75 -24.11 26.52
C VAL A 11 -39.44 -25.46 26.23
N SER A 12 -39.18 -26.07 25.06
CA SER A 12 -38.98 -27.54 24.84
C SER A 12 -38.93 -27.85 23.32
N ARG A 13 -37.81 -28.26 22.70
CA ARG A 13 -37.13 -29.58 22.63
C ARG A 13 -37.79 -30.64 21.70
N TYR A 14 -36.92 -31.28 20.89
CA TYR A 14 -37.06 -32.54 20.10
C TYR A 14 -37.94 -32.46 18.84
N THR A 15 -37.63 -33.04 17.67
CA THR A 15 -37.00 -34.34 17.33
C THR A 15 -36.36 -34.34 15.93
N ASP A 16 -35.35 -35.19 15.81
CA ASP A 16 -34.65 -35.73 14.63
C ASP A 16 -35.59 -36.45 13.63
N PHE A 17 -35.37 -36.30 12.31
CA PHE A 17 -35.83 -37.24 11.27
C PHE A 17 -34.95 -37.18 10.00
N ARG A 18 -34.58 -38.38 9.53
CA ARG A 18 -33.68 -38.73 8.42
C ARG A 18 -34.35 -38.68 7.03
N ASP A 19 -33.49 -38.49 6.03
CA ASP A 19 -33.41 -39.08 4.67
C ASP A 19 -34.61 -39.10 3.69
N GLU A 20 -34.34 -38.54 2.50
CA GLU A 20 -34.91 -38.78 1.14
C GLU A 20 -36.28 -38.14 0.77
N PRO A 21 -36.58 -37.94 -0.53
CA PRO A 21 -36.14 -36.84 -1.40
C PRO A 21 -37.33 -35.93 -1.74
N VAL A 22 -37.24 -34.64 -1.44
CA VAL A 22 -38.36 -33.73 -1.69
C VAL A 22 -38.29 -33.17 -3.10
N THR A 23 -38.94 -33.87 -4.03
CA THR A 23 -39.53 -33.27 -5.23
C THR A 23 -40.62 -32.28 -4.81
N HIS A 24 -40.28 -31.01 -4.70
CA HIS A 24 -41.26 -29.92 -4.75
C HIS A 24 -40.90 -28.98 -5.89
N LEU A 25 -41.48 -29.28 -7.05
CA LEU A 25 -41.90 -28.29 -8.03
C LEU A 25 -42.67 -27.19 -7.29
N LEU A 26 -42.09 -26.00 -7.21
CA LEU A 26 -42.81 -24.78 -6.87
C LEU A 26 -42.99 -23.96 -8.15
N THR A 27 -44.18 -23.41 -8.30
CA THR A 27 -44.73 -22.78 -9.50
C THR A 27 -43.93 -21.56 -9.98
N PRO A 28 -43.84 -21.32 -11.32
CA PRO A 28 -43.00 -20.26 -11.87
C PRO A 28 -43.59 -18.86 -11.67
N ILE A 29 -42.72 -17.88 -11.43
CA ILE A 29 -43.02 -16.47 -11.63
C ILE A 29 -43.14 -16.25 -13.15
N GLY A 30 -44.28 -15.72 -13.59
CA GLY A 30 -44.67 -15.66 -15.01
C GLY A 30 -43.60 -15.04 -15.92
N GLY A 31 -43.14 -15.84 -16.88
CA GLY A 31 -42.19 -15.44 -17.94
C GLY A 31 -41.07 -16.44 -18.23
N TYR A 32 -40.87 -17.43 -17.37
CA TYR A 32 -39.84 -18.47 -17.54
C TYR A 32 -40.50 -19.83 -17.79
N GLU A 33 -40.79 -20.13 -19.06
CA GLU A 33 -41.24 -21.46 -19.49
C GLU A 33 -40.07 -22.21 -20.17
N ASP A 34 -39.66 -23.30 -19.52
CA ASP A 34 -39.19 -24.56 -20.11
C ASP A 34 -37.94 -24.57 -21.02
N MET A 35 -36.79 -24.09 -20.55
CA MET A 35 -35.50 -24.45 -21.17
C MET A 35 -34.43 -24.85 -20.14
N PRO A 36 -33.83 -26.05 -20.26
CA PRO A 36 -32.80 -26.52 -19.32
C PRO A 36 -31.52 -25.72 -19.52
N LEU A 37 -31.15 -24.92 -18.52
CA LEU A 37 -29.88 -24.21 -18.49
C LEU A 37 -28.73 -25.21 -18.22
N VAL A 38 -27.62 -25.00 -18.91
CA VAL A 38 -26.39 -25.78 -18.76
C VAL A 38 -25.68 -25.34 -17.48
N SER A 39 -25.11 -26.26 -16.68
CA SER A 39 -24.46 -25.89 -15.41
C SER A 39 -23.29 -24.93 -15.65
N LEU A 40 -22.98 -24.10 -14.65
CA LEU A 40 -21.93 -23.08 -14.79
C LEU A 40 -20.56 -23.70 -15.12
N GLU A 41 -20.26 -24.87 -14.55
CA GLU A 41 -19.07 -25.67 -14.85
C GLU A 41 -19.03 -26.12 -16.32
N GLN A 42 -20.17 -26.52 -16.88
CA GLN A 42 -20.26 -26.93 -18.28
C GLN A 42 -20.14 -25.74 -19.24
N ALA A 43 -20.64 -24.56 -18.85
CA ALA A 43 -20.51 -23.33 -19.64
C ALA A 43 -19.07 -22.80 -19.67
N VAL A 44 -18.33 -22.98 -18.57
CA VAL A 44 -16.97 -22.46 -18.40
C VAL A 44 -15.89 -23.45 -18.85
N GLY A 45 -16.18 -24.75 -18.87
CA GLY A 45 -15.26 -25.81 -19.29
C GLY A 45 -14.45 -25.50 -20.57
N PRO A 46 -15.08 -25.07 -21.68
CA PRO A 46 -14.39 -24.78 -22.94
C PRO A 46 -13.35 -23.65 -22.88
N ILE A 47 -13.47 -22.71 -21.92
CA ILE A 47 -12.61 -21.54 -21.77
C ILE A 47 -11.74 -21.58 -20.51
N SER A 48 -11.88 -22.63 -19.69
CA SER A 48 -11.17 -22.77 -18.40
C SER A 48 -9.66 -22.64 -18.49
N HIS A 49 -9.07 -23.15 -19.57
CA HIS A 49 -7.63 -23.09 -19.85
C HIS A 49 -7.11 -21.67 -20.21
N LEU A 50 -8.01 -20.71 -20.44
CA LEU A 50 -7.65 -19.32 -20.75
C LEU A 50 -7.49 -18.45 -19.49
N PHE A 51 -7.86 -18.97 -18.31
CA PHE A 51 -7.87 -18.22 -17.05
C PHE A 51 -7.29 -19.06 -15.90
N ASP A 52 -6.15 -18.63 -15.36
CA ASP A 52 -5.58 -19.25 -14.16
C ASP A 52 -6.48 -19.01 -12.94
N GLY A 53 -6.78 -20.08 -12.20
CA GLY A 53 -7.55 -20.01 -10.96
C GLY A 53 -9.07 -19.95 -11.12
N ILE A 54 -9.60 -20.29 -12.29
CA ILE A 54 -11.04 -20.23 -12.60
C ILE A 54 -11.95 -20.96 -11.59
N ASP A 55 -11.47 -22.04 -11.00
CA ASP A 55 -12.19 -22.82 -9.98
C ASP A 55 -12.45 -22.01 -8.70
N VAL A 56 -11.52 -21.12 -8.33
CA VAL A 56 -11.65 -20.23 -7.15
C VAL A 56 -12.73 -19.17 -7.41
N TYR A 57 -12.85 -18.69 -8.64
CA TYR A 57 -13.88 -17.74 -9.04
C TYR A 57 -15.26 -18.39 -9.05
N LEU A 58 -15.39 -19.60 -9.61
CA LEU A 58 -16.62 -20.39 -9.59
C LEU A 58 -17.07 -20.66 -8.15
N TRP A 59 -16.12 -21.07 -7.29
CA TRP A 59 -16.39 -21.30 -5.88
C TRP A 59 -16.86 -20.02 -5.16
N THR A 60 -16.19 -18.89 -5.42
CA THR A 60 -16.54 -17.60 -4.81
C THR A 60 -17.92 -17.12 -5.23
N ALA A 61 -18.24 -17.24 -6.52
CA ALA A 61 -19.56 -16.89 -7.04
C ALA A 61 -20.65 -17.77 -6.42
N LYS A 62 -20.51 -19.10 -6.43
CA LYS A 62 -21.49 -20.01 -5.84
C LYS A 62 -21.66 -19.85 -4.33
N ARG A 63 -20.58 -19.47 -3.63
CA ARG A 63 -20.60 -19.22 -2.18
C ARG A 63 -21.32 -17.92 -1.81
N ASN A 64 -21.10 -16.86 -2.58
CA ASN A 64 -21.66 -15.54 -2.28
C ASN A 64 -23.05 -15.32 -2.88
N SER A 65 -23.43 -16.14 -3.85
CA SER A 65 -24.78 -16.26 -4.35
C SER A 65 -25.64 -17.11 -3.42
N ALA A 66 -26.09 -16.51 -2.31
CA ALA A 66 -27.18 -17.07 -1.53
C ALA A 66 -28.50 -16.82 -2.28
N ASN A 67 -29.31 -17.86 -2.46
CA ASN A 67 -30.61 -17.81 -3.15
C ASN A 67 -31.37 -16.52 -2.79
N PRO A 68 -31.45 -15.52 -3.70
CA PRO A 68 -32.42 -14.45 -3.52
C PRO A 68 -33.79 -15.13 -3.51
N ALA A 69 -34.66 -14.72 -2.59
CA ALA A 69 -35.93 -15.38 -2.26
C ALA A 69 -37.00 -15.37 -3.39
N ASP A 70 -36.56 -15.23 -4.65
CA ASP A 70 -37.35 -14.94 -5.84
C ASP A 70 -37.29 -16.08 -6.89
N GLY A 71 -36.95 -17.31 -6.49
CA GLY A 71 -37.11 -18.52 -7.33
C GLY A 71 -35.96 -18.85 -8.29
N LEU A 72 -34.77 -18.26 -8.13
CA LEU A 72 -33.57 -18.61 -8.88
C LEU A 72 -32.83 -19.81 -8.25
N SER A 73 -32.18 -20.64 -9.06
CA SER A 73 -31.22 -21.66 -8.61
C SER A 73 -29.86 -21.03 -8.24
N GLN A 74 -29.07 -21.77 -7.45
CA GLN A 74 -27.74 -21.31 -7.01
C GLN A 74 -26.79 -21.03 -8.19
N ASP A 75 -26.90 -21.83 -9.26
CA ASP A 75 -26.09 -21.65 -10.48
C ASP A 75 -26.53 -20.42 -11.30
N GLU A 76 -27.83 -20.10 -11.32
CA GLU A 76 -28.34 -18.89 -11.97
C GLU A 76 -27.92 -17.63 -11.21
N SER A 77 -28.03 -17.66 -9.87
CA SER A 77 -27.57 -16.56 -9.03
C SER A 77 -26.05 -16.37 -9.12
N ALA A 78 -25.27 -17.46 -9.19
CA ALA A 78 -23.82 -17.41 -9.41
C ALA A 78 -23.45 -16.88 -10.79
N SER A 79 -24.23 -17.23 -11.82
CA SER A 79 -24.06 -16.71 -13.18
C SER A 79 -24.30 -15.20 -13.22
N ILE A 80 -25.36 -14.70 -12.59
CA ILE A 80 -25.64 -13.26 -12.49
C ILE A 80 -24.53 -12.54 -11.72
N HIS A 81 -24.03 -13.13 -10.64
CA HIS A 81 -22.92 -12.58 -9.87
C HIS A 81 -21.65 -12.45 -10.72
N LEU A 82 -21.28 -13.48 -11.48
CA LEU A 82 -20.15 -13.41 -12.43
C LEU A 82 -20.39 -12.43 -13.58
N TYR A 83 -21.64 -12.29 -14.04
CA TYR A 83 -22.02 -11.33 -15.08
C TYR A 83 -21.94 -9.87 -14.64
N THR A 84 -22.11 -9.62 -13.34
CA THR A 84 -22.08 -8.28 -12.72
C THR A 84 -20.72 -7.95 -12.10
N MET A 85 -19.85 -8.95 -11.96
CA MET A 85 -18.43 -8.78 -11.71
C MET A 85 -17.75 -8.25 -12.98
N GLU A 86 -17.56 -6.93 -13.08
CA GLU A 86 -16.69 -6.37 -14.11
C GLU A 86 -15.23 -6.76 -13.84
N PHE A 87 -14.72 -7.73 -14.60
CA PHE A 87 -13.29 -8.01 -14.71
C PHE A 87 -12.78 -7.58 -16.07
N ASN A 88 -11.82 -6.64 -16.08
CA ASN A 88 -11.03 -6.28 -17.25
C ASN A 88 -9.68 -7.02 -17.14
N PRO A 89 -9.37 -7.92 -18.08
CA PRO A 89 -8.75 -7.45 -19.31
C PRO A 89 -9.53 -7.92 -20.53
N GLU A 90 -9.62 -7.08 -21.57
CA GLU A 90 -10.17 -7.53 -22.84
C GLU A 90 -9.33 -8.67 -23.45
N PRO A 91 -9.96 -9.76 -23.92
CA PRO A 91 -11.40 -9.98 -23.90
C PRO A 91 -11.86 -10.34 -22.48
N SER A 92 -12.76 -9.53 -21.91
CA SER A 92 -13.21 -9.70 -20.54
C SER A 92 -13.82 -11.10 -20.39
N PHE A 93 -13.63 -11.74 -19.23
CA PHE A 93 -14.25 -13.03 -18.93
C PHE A 93 -15.75 -12.99 -19.24
N TYR A 94 -16.37 -11.84 -18.98
CA TYR A 94 -17.72 -11.46 -19.41
C TYR A 94 -17.98 -11.61 -20.92
N HIS A 95 -17.10 -11.09 -21.79
CA HIS A 95 -17.25 -11.17 -23.24
C HIS A 95 -17.15 -12.60 -23.75
N LEU A 96 -16.17 -13.37 -23.25
CA LEU A 96 -15.96 -14.77 -23.61
C LEU A 96 -17.08 -15.67 -23.07
N LEU A 97 -17.54 -15.46 -21.84
CA LEU A 97 -18.67 -16.18 -21.25
C LEU A 97 -19.97 -15.89 -22.03
N ASN A 98 -20.23 -14.62 -22.35
CA ASN A 98 -21.35 -14.24 -23.20
C ASN A 98 -21.29 -14.91 -24.57
N GLN A 99 -20.13 -14.95 -25.23
CA GLN A 99 -19.99 -15.58 -26.56
C GLN A 99 -20.21 -17.10 -26.53
N ASN A 100 -19.88 -17.77 -25.42
CA ASN A 100 -19.97 -19.23 -25.29
C ASN A 100 -21.31 -19.71 -24.69
N LEU A 101 -22.10 -18.84 -24.08
CA LEU A 101 -23.47 -19.16 -23.67
C LEU A 101 -24.39 -19.30 -24.89
N ARG A 102 -25.22 -20.35 -24.89
CA ARG A 102 -26.19 -20.65 -25.96
C ARG A 102 -27.18 -19.49 -26.14
N SER A 103 -27.72 -19.37 -27.36
CA SER A 103 -28.71 -18.35 -27.74
C SER A 103 -29.92 -18.28 -26.81
N GLU A 104 -30.36 -19.44 -26.33
CA GLU A 104 -31.49 -19.56 -25.40
C GLU A 104 -31.19 -18.89 -24.04
N ASN A 105 -30.00 -19.09 -23.47
CA ASN A 105 -29.60 -18.56 -22.16
C ASN A 105 -29.48 -17.02 -22.17
N ARG A 106 -29.04 -16.44 -23.30
CA ARG A 106 -28.94 -14.98 -23.47
C ARG A 106 -30.31 -14.30 -23.55
N ARG A 107 -31.33 -14.99 -24.08
CA ARG A 107 -32.72 -14.50 -24.11
C ARG A 107 -33.32 -14.42 -22.71
N SER A 108 -33.02 -15.40 -21.85
CA SER A 108 -33.55 -15.48 -20.48
C SER A 108 -32.96 -14.43 -19.53
N LEU A 109 -31.70 -14.00 -19.71
CA LEU A 109 -31.03 -13.02 -18.83
C LEU A 109 -31.34 -11.55 -19.17
N ARG A 110 -31.71 -11.24 -20.42
CA ARG A 110 -31.92 -9.86 -20.91
C ARG A 110 -33.02 -9.06 -20.19
N PRO A 111 -34.18 -9.64 -19.80
CA PRO A 111 -35.24 -8.91 -19.11
C PRO A 111 -34.85 -8.45 -17.69
N VAL A 112 -34.02 -9.22 -16.99
CA VAL A 112 -33.55 -8.94 -15.61
C VAL A 112 -32.63 -7.71 -15.59
N ILE A 113 -31.74 -7.62 -16.57
CA ILE A 113 -30.80 -6.49 -16.73
C ILE A 113 -31.56 -5.19 -17.07
N GLY A 114 -32.66 -5.29 -17.82
CA GLY A 114 -33.49 -4.15 -18.20
C GLY A 114 -34.30 -3.53 -17.06
N GLN A 115 -34.59 -4.28 -15.99
CA GLN A 115 -35.30 -3.77 -14.81
C GLN A 115 -34.39 -3.08 -13.78
N LEU A 116 -33.07 -3.31 -13.85
CA LEU A 116 -32.09 -2.73 -12.91
C LEU A 116 -31.61 -1.32 -13.30
N HIS A 117 -32.03 -0.79 -14.46
CA HIS A 117 -31.75 0.61 -14.85
C HIS A 117 -32.95 1.23 -15.58
N PRO A 118 -33.60 2.23 -14.96
CA PRO A 118 -33.19 3.61 -15.22
C PRO A 118 -33.27 4.54 -14.00
N GLY A 119 -32.14 5.18 -13.67
CA GLY A 119 -32.08 6.35 -12.78
C GLY A 119 -31.97 6.04 -11.29
N ASN A 120 -30.84 6.46 -10.71
CA ASN A 120 -30.57 6.84 -9.31
C ASN A 120 -31.24 6.08 -8.14
N ASP A 121 -30.36 5.75 -7.19
CA ASP A 121 -30.58 5.45 -5.77
C ASP A 121 -30.76 3.97 -5.37
N LEU A 122 -29.78 3.54 -4.56
CA LEU A 122 -29.76 2.43 -3.59
C LEU A 122 -30.66 1.21 -3.86
N CYS A 123 -30.01 0.09 -4.20
CA CYS A 123 -30.37 -1.22 -3.63
C CYS A 123 -29.19 -2.20 -3.70
N ILE A 124 -28.01 -1.82 -3.20
CA ILE A 124 -27.09 -2.83 -2.68
C ILE A 124 -27.58 -3.10 -1.26
N ILE A 125 -28.30 -4.20 -1.14
CA ILE A 125 -28.82 -4.77 0.09
C ILE A 125 -27.71 -4.73 1.16
N HIS A 126 -28.05 -4.07 2.26
CA HIS A 126 -27.39 -4.13 3.56
C HIS A 126 -27.06 -5.59 3.93
N LEU A 127 -25.79 -5.98 3.81
CA LEU A 127 -25.21 -7.06 4.62
C LEU A 127 -23.80 -6.60 5.05
N MET A 128 -23.80 -5.73 6.06
CA MET A 128 -22.67 -5.56 6.95
C MET A 128 -22.52 -6.81 7.84
N GLU A 129 -21.26 -7.12 8.15
CA GLU A 129 -20.79 -7.79 9.37
C GLU A 129 -21.26 -9.21 9.67
N ILE A 130 -20.47 -10.20 9.20
CA ILE A 130 -19.99 -11.31 10.04
C ILE A 130 -18.54 -11.64 9.61
N GLN A 131 -17.54 -11.30 10.44
CA GLN A 131 -16.25 -12.02 10.49
C GLN A 131 -16.53 -13.41 11.10
N PRO A 132 -15.95 -14.54 10.62
CA PRO A 132 -14.64 -15.00 11.13
C PRO A 132 -13.90 -16.01 10.17
N PRO A 133 -12.91 -16.80 10.63
CA PRO A 133 -11.57 -16.48 11.15
C PRO A 133 -10.45 -17.04 10.22
N PHE A 134 -9.17 -16.87 10.62
CA PHE A 134 -7.93 -17.46 10.05
C PHE A 134 -8.00 -18.94 9.56
N PRO A 135 -6.88 -19.53 9.07
CA PRO A 135 -6.13 -19.30 7.83
C PRO A 135 -6.15 -20.59 6.97
N LEU A 136 -6.01 -20.51 5.63
CA LEU A 136 -5.86 -21.74 4.84
C LEU A 136 -4.46 -22.34 5.00
N ILE A 137 -4.40 -23.30 5.92
CA ILE A 137 -3.43 -24.38 6.04
C ILE A 137 -3.36 -25.13 4.69
N ARG A 138 -2.14 -25.45 4.24
CA ARG A 138 -1.89 -26.32 3.08
C ARG A 138 -2.57 -27.68 3.28
N PRO A 139 -3.25 -28.26 2.28
CA PRO A 139 -3.64 -29.66 2.37
C PRO A 139 -2.39 -30.57 2.27
N PRO A 140 -2.36 -31.71 2.99
CA PRO A 140 -1.28 -32.67 2.91
C PRO A 140 -1.32 -33.44 1.58
N PHE A 141 -0.14 -33.83 1.09
CA PHE A 141 0.03 -34.78 0.00
C PHE A 141 -0.74 -36.08 0.30
N VAL A 142 -1.68 -36.44 -0.57
CA VAL A 142 -2.30 -37.76 -0.58
C VAL A 142 -1.39 -38.72 -1.35
N ASN A 143 -0.88 -39.72 -0.63
CA ASN A 143 -0.21 -40.89 -1.17
C ASN A 143 -1.12 -41.64 -2.15
N VAL A 144 -0.64 -41.84 -3.38
CA VAL A 144 -1.19 -42.84 -4.30
C VAL A 144 -0.31 -44.09 -4.18
N PRO A 145 -0.87 -45.29 -3.88
CA PRO A 145 -0.09 -46.51 -3.78
C PRO A 145 0.24 -47.02 -5.18
N VAL A 146 1.53 -47.11 -5.52
CA VAL A 146 1.99 -47.85 -6.70
C VAL A 146 2.51 -49.21 -6.23
N LEU A 147 1.87 -50.26 -6.74
CA LEU A 147 2.17 -51.66 -6.56
C LEU A 147 3.61 -51.98 -7.04
N ALA A 148 4.37 -52.71 -6.22
CA ALA A 148 5.57 -53.41 -6.66
C ALA A 148 5.21 -54.59 -7.58
N PRO A 149 6.12 -54.98 -8.49
CA PRO A 149 6.81 -56.24 -8.19
C PRO A 149 8.31 -56.31 -8.61
N THR A 150 9.05 -57.01 -7.75
CA THR A 150 10.13 -57.99 -8.01
C THR A 150 11.38 -57.64 -8.84
N THR A 151 12.50 -57.53 -8.10
CA THR A 151 13.80 -58.24 -8.26
C THR A 151 14.36 -58.51 -9.66
N ALA A 152 15.52 -57.90 -9.95
CA ALA A 152 16.67 -58.57 -10.55
C ALA A 152 17.98 -57.81 -10.25
N ILE A 153 18.97 -58.54 -9.75
CA ILE A 153 20.32 -58.09 -9.38
C ILE A 153 21.21 -58.14 -10.64
N ALA A 154 22.07 -57.14 -10.84
CA ALA A 154 23.22 -57.19 -11.76
C ALA A 154 24.46 -56.49 -11.14
N PRO A 155 25.69 -56.99 -11.40
CA PRO A 155 26.89 -56.75 -10.59
C PRO A 155 27.62 -55.42 -10.89
N PRO A 156 28.57 -54.99 -10.02
CA PRO A 156 29.27 -53.72 -10.18
C PRO A 156 30.35 -53.79 -11.28
N ILE A 157 30.44 -52.72 -12.07
CA ILE A 157 31.45 -52.49 -13.11
C ILE A 157 32.66 -51.79 -12.47
N PRO A 158 33.91 -52.18 -12.81
CA PRO A 158 35.10 -51.71 -12.10
C PRO A 158 35.49 -50.27 -12.44
N THR A 159 35.91 -49.53 -11.40
CA THR A 159 36.46 -48.18 -11.44
C THR A 159 37.82 -48.14 -12.15
N THR A 160 37.90 -47.41 -13.25
CA THR A 160 39.17 -47.00 -13.86
C THR A 160 39.44 -45.53 -13.48
N ALA A 161 40.61 -45.30 -12.90
CA ALA A 161 41.07 -44.00 -12.45
C ALA A 161 41.36 -43.08 -13.65
N ILE A 162 40.69 -41.93 -13.69
CA ILE A 162 41.02 -40.82 -14.59
C ILE A 162 41.79 -39.79 -13.75
N ALA A 163 42.98 -39.41 -14.21
CA ALA A 163 43.85 -38.41 -13.60
C ALA A 163 43.14 -37.05 -13.43
N PRO A 164 43.47 -36.25 -12.39
CA PRO A 164 42.80 -34.98 -12.16
C PRO A 164 43.14 -33.97 -13.27
N PRO A 165 42.18 -33.14 -13.71
CA PRO A 165 42.46 -32.03 -14.60
C PRO A 165 43.30 -30.96 -13.88
N ILE A 166 44.28 -30.44 -14.61
CA ILE A 166 45.16 -29.33 -14.22
C ILE A 166 44.29 -28.11 -13.82
N PRO A 167 44.57 -27.41 -12.71
CA PRO A 167 43.77 -26.26 -12.31
C PRO A 167 43.93 -25.13 -13.33
N ALA A 168 42.85 -24.77 -14.00
CA ALA A 168 42.78 -23.54 -14.77
C ALA A 168 42.93 -22.37 -13.80
N THR A 169 44.02 -21.61 -13.92
CA THR A 169 44.20 -20.33 -13.25
C THR A 169 43.04 -19.41 -13.64
N ALA A 170 42.09 -19.22 -12.73
CA ALA A 170 41.02 -18.25 -12.88
C ALA A 170 41.64 -16.86 -12.91
N ILE A 171 41.72 -16.26 -14.09
CA ILE A 171 41.95 -14.82 -14.22
C ILE A 171 40.69 -14.16 -13.64
N ALA A 172 40.85 -13.49 -12.50
CA ALA A 172 39.78 -12.70 -11.91
C ALA A 172 39.26 -11.70 -12.97
N PRO A 173 37.93 -11.56 -13.15
CA PRO A 173 37.41 -10.53 -14.03
C PRO A 173 37.93 -9.16 -13.54
N PRO A 174 38.25 -8.23 -14.46
CA PRO A 174 38.75 -6.92 -14.09
C PRO A 174 37.77 -6.28 -13.11
N ALA A 175 38.31 -5.74 -12.01
CA ALA A 175 37.53 -5.01 -11.03
C ALA A 175 36.69 -3.95 -11.77
N LEU A 176 35.37 -4.05 -11.64
CA LEU A 176 34.47 -2.98 -12.07
C LEU A 176 34.97 -1.68 -11.43
N PRO A 177 35.06 -0.57 -12.21
CA PRO A 177 35.44 0.71 -11.62
C PRO A 177 34.50 1.01 -10.45
N PRO A 178 34.99 1.60 -9.34
CA PRO A 178 34.14 1.95 -8.22
C PRO A 178 33.00 2.81 -8.77
N GLN A 179 31.79 2.26 -8.78
CA GLN A 179 30.61 3.05 -9.08
C GLN A 179 30.63 4.19 -8.07
N LEU A 180 30.85 5.42 -8.55
CA LEU A 180 30.78 6.62 -7.75
C LEU A 180 29.40 6.63 -7.12
N LEU A 181 29.36 6.32 -5.82
CA LEU A 181 28.15 6.38 -5.01
C LEU A 181 27.53 7.76 -5.23
N PRO A 182 26.20 7.89 -5.42
CA PRO A 182 25.58 9.19 -5.30
C PRO A 182 25.96 9.76 -3.93
N PRO A 183 26.46 11.00 -3.85
CA PRO A 183 26.84 11.58 -2.57
C PRO A 183 25.57 11.67 -1.73
N ALA A 184 25.51 11.04 -0.55
CA ALA A 184 24.36 11.40 0.29
C ALA A 184 24.58 12.77 0.88
N LEU A 185 23.48 13.35 1.31
CA LEU A 185 23.41 14.53 2.13
C LEU A 185 24.48 14.52 3.23
N ASN A 186 25.50 15.34 3.06
CA ASN A 186 26.57 15.55 4.02
C ASN A 186 26.63 17.05 4.31
N LEU A 187 25.90 17.47 5.34
CA LEU A 187 25.76 18.87 5.72
C LEU A 187 26.73 19.18 6.85
N HIS A 188 27.40 20.32 6.77
CA HIS A 188 28.20 20.81 7.89
C HIS A 188 27.26 21.08 9.09
N PRO A 189 27.65 20.80 10.35
CA PRO A 189 26.79 21.03 11.52
C PRO A 189 26.28 22.48 11.65
N ASP A 190 27.05 23.43 11.15
CA ASP A 190 26.72 24.87 11.16
C ASP A 190 26.00 25.36 9.90
N THR A 191 25.58 24.46 9.01
CA THR A 191 24.82 24.82 7.81
C THR A 191 23.60 25.66 8.20
N LYS A 192 23.38 26.74 7.47
CA LYS A 192 22.21 27.61 7.62
C LYS A 192 21.44 27.65 6.31
N TRP A 193 20.16 27.97 6.40
CA TRP A 193 19.30 28.11 5.24
C TRP A 193 18.78 29.54 5.16
N VAL A 194 18.73 30.08 3.95
CA VAL A 194 18.10 31.36 3.65
C VAL A 194 16.64 31.26 4.05
N GLN A 195 16.22 32.12 4.97
CA GLN A 195 14.88 32.08 5.56
C GLN A 195 13.75 32.51 4.59
N ASN A 196 14.09 33.02 3.40
CA ASN A 196 13.11 33.34 2.36
C ASN A 196 12.82 32.10 1.49
N GLY A 197 11.89 31.26 1.94
CA GLY A 197 11.46 30.06 1.23
C GLY A 197 10.85 30.36 -0.14
N LEU A 198 11.27 29.61 -1.16
CA LEU A 198 10.74 29.72 -2.51
C LEU A 198 9.65 28.66 -2.71
N ILE A 199 8.49 29.06 -3.21
CA ILE A 199 7.44 28.10 -3.59
C ILE A 199 7.89 27.38 -4.87
N VAL A 200 8.01 26.06 -4.80
CA VAL A 200 8.46 25.21 -5.92
C VAL A 200 7.38 24.25 -6.42
N ALA A 201 6.31 24.06 -5.65
CA ALA A 201 5.10 23.34 -6.05
C ALA A 201 3.88 23.91 -5.30
N GLY A 202 2.73 23.94 -5.96
CA GLY A 202 1.49 24.49 -5.40
C GLY A 202 1.55 26.00 -5.15
N GLY A 203 0.91 26.46 -4.08
CA GLY A 203 0.88 27.88 -3.67
C GLY A 203 -0.07 28.78 -4.47
N ASN A 204 -0.88 28.21 -5.37
CA ASN A 204 -1.89 28.93 -6.17
C ASN A 204 -3.33 28.66 -5.67
N GLY A 205 -3.48 28.53 -4.36
CA GLY A 205 -4.72 28.12 -3.71
C GLY A 205 -4.91 26.61 -3.65
N GLU A 206 -5.88 26.20 -2.84
CA GLU A 206 -6.33 24.81 -2.73
C GLU A 206 -7.13 24.42 -3.98
N GLY A 207 -6.80 23.29 -4.59
CA GLY A 207 -7.53 22.81 -5.76
C GLY A 207 -6.81 21.68 -6.49
N ASN A 208 -7.34 21.29 -7.65
CA ASN A 208 -6.87 20.15 -8.45
C ASN A 208 -6.22 20.54 -9.78
N ALA A 209 -6.06 21.84 -10.07
CA ALA A 209 -5.30 22.29 -11.24
C ALA A 209 -3.83 21.82 -11.14
N THR A 210 -3.11 21.83 -12.26
CA THR A 210 -1.72 21.35 -12.32
C THR A 210 -0.73 22.23 -11.55
N ASN A 211 -1.10 23.48 -11.23
CA ASN A 211 -0.33 24.39 -10.38
C ASN A 211 -0.89 24.50 -8.94
N GLN A 212 -1.88 23.67 -8.59
CA GLN A 212 -2.53 23.64 -7.28
C GLN A 212 -2.28 22.30 -6.58
N LEU A 213 -2.36 22.33 -5.25
CA LEU A 213 -2.32 21.16 -4.37
C LEU A 213 -3.53 21.22 -3.43
N CYS A 214 -3.93 20.08 -2.89
CA CYS A 214 -4.95 19.98 -1.84
C CYS A 214 -4.46 18.98 -0.79
N ARG A 215 -4.09 19.53 0.38
CA ARG A 215 -3.50 18.80 1.52
C ARG A 215 -2.39 17.85 1.05
N PRO A 216 -1.24 18.37 0.59
CA PRO A 216 -0.08 17.55 0.26
C PRO A 216 0.57 16.95 1.53
N TRP A 217 1.10 15.72 1.45
CA TRP A 217 1.69 15.02 2.61
C TRP A 217 3.18 14.74 2.40
N GLY A 218 3.51 13.69 1.63
CA GLY A 218 4.89 13.32 1.32
C GLY A 218 5.49 14.11 0.18
N VAL A 219 6.81 14.28 0.24
CA VAL A 219 7.62 14.88 -0.82
C VAL A 219 8.90 14.07 -1.02
N TYR A 220 9.25 13.85 -2.28
CA TYR A 220 10.53 13.29 -2.68
C TYR A 220 11.17 14.19 -3.72
N VAL A 221 12.45 14.47 -3.55
CA VAL A 221 13.24 15.24 -4.51
C VAL A 221 14.32 14.34 -5.07
N ASP A 222 14.38 14.28 -6.39
CA ASP A 222 15.39 13.47 -7.06
C ASP A 222 16.65 14.26 -7.43
N ASP A 223 17.66 13.57 -7.96
CA ASP A 223 18.95 14.18 -8.35
C ASP A 223 18.83 15.25 -9.45
N ASP A 224 17.74 15.24 -10.22
CA ASP A 224 17.44 16.25 -11.25
C ASP A 224 16.70 17.46 -10.68
N GLN A 225 16.52 17.50 -9.35
CA GLN A 225 15.71 18.47 -8.61
C GLN A 225 14.24 18.47 -9.05
N THR A 226 13.73 17.34 -9.52
CA THR A 226 12.30 17.12 -9.74
C THR A 226 11.64 16.84 -8.40
N VAL A 227 10.61 17.63 -8.08
CA VAL A 227 9.85 17.52 -6.83
C VAL A 227 8.61 16.68 -7.07
N TYR A 228 8.54 15.50 -6.46
CA TYR A 228 7.38 14.62 -6.46
C TYR A 228 6.59 14.85 -5.19
N VAL A 229 5.31 15.18 -5.33
CA VAL A 229 4.43 15.49 -4.19
C VAL A 229 3.26 14.53 -4.17
N ALA A 230 3.03 13.93 -3.01
CA ALA A 230 1.78 13.22 -2.73
C ALA A 230 0.67 14.23 -2.46
N ASP A 231 -0.10 14.56 -3.49
CA ASP A 231 -1.23 15.49 -3.46
C ASP A 231 -2.48 14.74 -2.98
N SER A 232 -2.50 14.46 -1.68
CA SER A 232 -3.29 13.37 -1.10
C SER A 232 -4.79 13.55 -1.30
N SER A 233 -5.35 14.73 -1.04
CA SER A 233 -6.80 14.93 -1.21
C SER A 233 -7.25 15.00 -2.67
N ASN A 234 -6.31 15.17 -3.61
CA ASN A 234 -6.55 15.02 -5.04
C ASN A 234 -6.25 13.62 -5.57
N HIS A 235 -5.92 12.66 -4.69
CA HIS A 235 -5.67 11.26 -5.01
C HIS A 235 -4.61 11.07 -6.11
N ARG A 236 -3.53 11.86 -6.10
CA ARG A 236 -2.53 11.84 -7.18
C ARG A 236 -1.11 12.11 -6.68
N ILE A 237 -0.13 11.70 -7.49
CA ILE A 237 1.26 12.14 -7.39
C ILE A 237 1.52 13.13 -8.52
N VAL A 238 2.09 14.28 -8.18
CA VAL A 238 2.41 15.33 -9.16
C VAL A 238 3.88 15.66 -9.08
N ALA A 239 4.54 15.75 -10.24
CA ALA A 239 5.95 16.04 -10.40
C ALA A 239 6.16 17.46 -10.93
N TRP A 240 6.99 18.26 -10.27
CA TRP A 240 7.44 19.57 -10.74
C TRP A 240 8.92 19.50 -11.08
N LYS A 241 9.24 19.67 -12.36
CA LYS A 241 10.63 19.86 -12.79
C LYS A 241 11.14 21.21 -12.30
N ARG A 242 12.45 21.34 -12.14
CA ARG A 242 13.10 22.59 -11.74
C ARG A 242 12.65 23.77 -12.61
N GLY A 243 12.09 24.80 -11.97
CA GLY A 243 11.63 26.03 -12.63
C GLY A 243 10.24 25.92 -13.30
N ALA A 244 9.57 24.77 -13.22
CA ALA A 244 8.23 24.61 -13.76
C ALA A 244 7.20 25.41 -12.93
N THR A 245 6.25 26.06 -13.62
CA THR A 245 5.12 26.77 -12.99
C THR A 245 3.89 25.87 -12.81
N HIS A 246 3.86 24.73 -13.49
CA HIS A 246 2.80 23.73 -13.44
C HIS A 246 3.43 22.35 -13.29
N GLY A 247 2.76 21.49 -12.53
CA GLY A 247 3.15 20.11 -12.31
C GLY A 247 2.59 19.20 -13.38
N GLN A 248 3.24 18.05 -13.53
CA GLN A 248 2.77 16.94 -14.33
C GLN A 248 2.22 15.85 -13.41
N VAL A 249 0.97 15.45 -13.60
CA VAL A 249 0.40 14.30 -12.87
C VAL A 249 1.10 13.04 -13.39
N VAL A 250 1.82 12.35 -12.51
CA VAL A 250 2.61 11.14 -12.84
C VAL A 250 1.98 9.84 -12.32
N ALA A 251 1.06 9.95 -11.37
CA ALA A 251 0.16 8.86 -10.95
C ALA A 251 -1.17 9.46 -10.46
N SER A 252 -2.31 8.82 -10.70
CA SER A 252 -3.63 9.40 -10.44
C SER A 252 -4.68 8.38 -10.02
N GLY A 253 -5.62 8.82 -9.20
CA GLY A 253 -6.81 8.07 -8.78
C GLY A 253 -8.11 8.50 -9.46
N ASN A 254 -8.08 9.55 -10.30
CA ASN A 254 -9.32 10.13 -10.87
C ASN A 254 -9.89 9.36 -12.07
N GLN A 255 -9.39 8.15 -12.35
CA GLN A 255 -9.97 7.27 -13.35
C GLN A 255 -11.08 6.44 -12.68
N TRP A 256 -12.30 6.99 -12.68
CA TRP A 256 -13.53 6.42 -12.07
C TRP A 256 -13.90 5.01 -12.54
N LYS A 257 -13.16 4.47 -13.51
CA LYS A 257 -13.42 3.18 -14.15
C LYS A 257 -12.65 2.01 -13.54
N PHE A 258 -11.67 2.24 -12.65
CA PHE A 258 -10.84 1.17 -12.08
C PHE A 258 -10.42 1.43 -10.63
N TRP A 259 -11.36 1.31 -9.69
CA TRP A 259 -11.14 1.56 -8.25
C TRP A 259 -9.97 0.77 -7.64
N ASN A 260 -9.68 -0.43 -8.17
CA ASN A 260 -8.59 -1.26 -7.68
C ASN A 260 -7.20 -0.87 -8.24
N THR A 261 -7.08 -0.02 -9.25
CA THR A 261 -5.79 0.42 -9.81
C THR A 261 -5.51 1.91 -9.61
N SER A 262 -6.52 2.67 -9.23
CA SER A 262 -6.44 4.08 -8.87
C SER A 262 -5.84 4.30 -7.48
N LEU A 263 -5.15 5.44 -7.31
CA LEU A 263 -4.70 5.90 -5.99
C LEU A 263 -5.87 6.42 -5.15
N ASN A 264 -5.75 6.32 -3.83
CA ASN A 264 -6.69 6.88 -2.88
C ASN A 264 -5.95 7.47 -1.67
N CYS A 265 -5.86 8.80 -1.61
CA CYS A 265 -5.13 9.52 -0.57
C CYS A 265 -3.68 8.99 -0.42
N PRO A 266 -2.86 9.07 -1.49
CA PRO A 266 -1.46 8.68 -1.39
C PRO A 266 -0.78 9.54 -0.32
N ARG A 267 0.03 8.91 0.52
CA ARG A 267 0.62 9.54 1.70
C ARG A 267 2.05 9.94 1.49
N ASP A 268 2.78 9.11 0.77
CA ASP A 268 4.20 9.24 0.57
C ASP A 268 4.64 8.55 -0.71
N VAL A 269 5.79 8.94 -1.24
CA VAL A 269 6.30 8.47 -2.53
C VAL A 269 7.83 8.46 -2.52
N VAL A 270 8.42 7.43 -3.13
CA VAL A 270 9.85 7.41 -3.48
C VAL A 270 10.03 7.00 -4.94
N VAL A 271 11.12 7.44 -5.55
CA VAL A 271 11.43 7.14 -6.95
C VAL A 271 12.51 6.05 -7.02
N ASP A 272 12.23 4.98 -7.74
CA ASP A 272 13.22 3.99 -8.22
C ASP A 272 13.58 4.35 -9.67
N LYS A 273 14.58 5.22 -9.84
CA LYS A 273 15.03 5.65 -11.18
C LYS A 273 15.58 4.50 -12.01
N GLU A 274 16.28 3.55 -11.39
CA GLU A 274 16.89 2.41 -12.11
C GLU A 274 15.85 1.56 -12.83
N ARG A 275 14.65 1.41 -12.25
CA ARG A 275 13.55 0.66 -12.86
C ARG A 275 12.44 1.53 -13.43
N ASN A 276 12.65 2.84 -13.46
CA ASN A 276 11.66 3.80 -13.95
C ASN A 276 10.30 3.64 -13.23
N ASN A 277 10.32 3.52 -11.89
CA ASN A 277 9.12 3.33 -11.07
C ASN A 277 9.00 4.39 -9.97
N LEU A 278 7.75 4.67 -9.60
CA LEU A 278 7.36 5.28 -8.33
C LEU A 278 6.91 4.16 -7.40
N ILE A 279 7.32 4.23 -6.13
CA ILE A 279 6.78 3.41 -5.06
C ILE A 279 5.95 4.33 -4.18
N ILE A 280 4.65 4.07 -4.11
CA ILE A 280 3.68 4.98 -3.53
C ILE A 280 2.96 4.30 -2.37
N CYS A 281 2.92 5.00 -1.26
CA CYS A 281 2.14 4.66 -0.08
C CYS A 281 0.68 5.06 -0.34
N ASP A 282 -0.17 4.11 -0.71
CA ASP A 282 -1.56 4.35 -1.10
C ASP A 282 -2.49 4.18 0.12
N GLY A 283 -2.46 5.19 0.99
CA GLY A 283 -2.86 5.06 2.39
C GLY A 283 -4.31 4.63 2.61
N LYS A 284 -5.30 5.21 1.91
CA LYS A 284 -6.70 4.82 2.12
C LYS A 284 -7.05 3.47 1.50
N ASN A 285 -6.31 3.05 0.48
CA ASN A 285 -6.40 1.70 -0.07
C ASN A 285 -5.59 0.67 0.73
N GLN A 286 -4.90 1.07 1.81
CA GLN A 286 -4.15 0.19 2.72
C GLN A 286 -3.13 -0.70 2.01
N ARG A 287 -2.36 -0.08 1.10
CA ARG A 287 -1.40 -0.80 0.26
C ARG A 287 -0.21 0.08 -0.12
N VAL A 288 0.83 -0.57 -0.64
CA VAL A 288 1.91 0.06 -1.37
C VAL A 288 1.82 -0.37 -2.83
N VAL A 289 1.89 0.60 -3.75
CA VAL A 289 1.84 0.35 -5.19
C VAL A 289 3.15 0.73 -5.87
N ARG A 290 3.48 -0.02 -6.92
CA ARG A 290 4.51 0.31 -7.90
C ARG A 290 3.84 0.89 -9.13
N TRP A 291 4.25 2.08 -9.54
CA TRP A 291 3.71 2.79 -10.69
C TRP A 291 4.83 3.12 -11.67
N LEU A 292 4.60 2.98 -12.98
CA LEU A 292 5.62 3.36 -13.96
C LEU A 292 5.79 4.89 -13.99
N LEU A 293 7.02 5.36 -13.80
CA LEU A 293 7.35 6.79 -13.74
C LEU A 293 6.98 7.54 -15.04
N GLN A 294 6.98 6.83 -16.17
CA GLN A 294 6.57 7.35 -17.47
C GLN A 294 5.50 6.45 -18.09
N ASN A 295 4.46 7.04 -18.67
CA ASN A 295 3.36 6.36 -19.38
C ASN A 295 2.60 5.29 -18.56
N GLY A 296 2.74 5.30 -17.23
CA GLY A 296 1.98 4.42 -16.34
C GLY A 296 0.51 4.83 -16.27
N THR A 297 -0.39 3.94 -16.68
CA THR A 297 -1.84 4.16 -16.60
C THR A 297 -2.46 3.60 -15.33
N SER A 298 -1.76 2.70 -14.63
CA SER A 298 -2.19 2.05 -13.39
C SER A 298 -0.99 1.63 -12.53
N GLY A 299 -1.24 1.43 -11.22
CA GLY A 299 -0.26 0.94 -10.26
C GLY A 299 -0.49 -0.52 -9.89
N GLY A 300 0.58 -1.33 -9.93
CA GLY A 300 0.57 -2.71 -9.43
C GLY A 300 0.75 -2.73 -7.92
N THR A 301 -0.14 -3.41 -7.18
CA THR A 301 0.03 -3.58 -5.73
C THR A 301 1.23 -4.49 -5.46
N ILE A 302 2.17 -4.02 -4.65
CA ILE A 302 3.35 -4.81 -4.24
C ILE A 302 3.29 -5.24 -2.76
N ILE A 303 2.57 -4.49 -1.92
CA ILE A 303 2.29 -4.84 -0.52
C ILE A 303 0.82 -4.51 -0.24
N SER A 304 0.07 -5.46 0.29
CA SER A 304 -1.34 -5.30 0.68
C SER A 304 -1.51 -5.35 2.20
N ASN A 305 -2.68 -4.95 2.68
CA ASN A 305 -3.08 -5.01 4.11
C ASN A 305 -2.09 -4.29 5.04
N ILE A 306 -1.64 -3.10 4.60
CA ILE A 306 -0.75 -2.24 5.36
C ILE A 306 -1.33 -0.82 5.40
N ASP A 307 -1.57 -0.31 6.59
CA ASP A 307 -1.98 1.08 6.80
C ASP A 307 -0.76 2.00 6.67
N CYS A 308 -0.26 2.09 5.44
CA CYS A 308 0.95 2.83 5.10
C CYS A 308 0.73 4.34 5.28
N VAL A 309 1.64 4.99 6.02
CA VAL A 309 1.67 6.46 6.20
C VAL A 309 2.98 7.13 5.79
N GLY A 310 4.08 6.38 5.79
CA GLY A 310 5.40 6.83 5.33
C GLY A 310 6.23 5.64 4.86
N LEU A 311 7.10 5.88 3.88
CA LEU A 311 7.97 4.84 3.34
C LEU A 311 9.35 5.40 2.94
N THR A 312 10.35 4.51 2.91
CA THR A 312 11.66 4.83 2.34
C THR A 312 12.26 3.60 1.70
N MET A 313 13.20 3.80 0.77
CA MET A 313 13.89 2.72 0.08
C MET A 313 15.40 2.90 0.23
N ASP A 314 16.09 1.82 0.64
CA ASP A 314 17.54 1.83 0.72
C ASP A 314 18.20 1.47 -0.63
N LYS A 315 19.52 1.67 -0.72
CA LYS A 315 20.32 1.33 -1.90
C LYS A 315 20.32 -0.16 -2.26
N ASN A 316 19.97 -1.04 -1.32
CA ASN A 316 19.90 -2.48 -1.52
C ASN A 316 18.49 -2.91 -1.98
N ARG A 317 17.60 -1.95 -2.25
CA ARG A 317 16.19 -2.11 -2.62
C ARG A 317 15.37 -2.86 -1.57
N PHE A 318 15.64 -2.60 -0.31
CA PHE A 318 14.69 -2.85 0.75
C PHE A 318 13.78 -1.63 0.91
N LEU A 319 12.48 -1.90 0.90
CA LEU A 319 11.45 -0.93 1.22
C LEU A 319 11.13 -1.02 2.71
N TYR A 320 11.11 0.10 3.38
CA TYR A 320 10.73 0.25 4.77
C TYR A 320 9.42 1.02 4.80
N VAL A 321 8.41 0.44 5.43
CA VAL A 321 7.04 0.97 5.43
C VAL A 321 6.55 1.07 6.86
N VAL A 322 6.03 2.24 7.22
CA VAL A 322 5.37 2.46 8.51
C VAL A 322 3.95 1.91 8.43
N ASP A 323 3.62 0.94 9.27
CA ASP A 323 2.25 0.48 9.49
C ASP A 323 1.64 1.24 10.66
N TYR A 324 0.79 2.21 10.33
CA TYR A 324 0.18 3.12 11.30
C TYR A 324 -0.64 2.39 12.36
N LYS A 325 -1.46 1.41 11.95
CA LYS A 325 -2.37 0.71 12.87
C LYS A 325 -1.65 -0.28 13.76
N LYS A 326 -0.56 -0.89 13.27
CA LYS A 326 0.24 -1.83 14.06
C LYS A 326 1.33 -1.16 14.89
N HIS A 327 1.55 0.15 14.71
CA HIS A 327 2.60 0.90 15.39
C HIS A 327 3.99 0.28 15.20
N GLU A 328 4.32 -0.06 13.95
CA GLU A 328 5.57 -0.73 13.62
C GLU A 328 6.11 -0.26 12.26
N VAL A 329 7.40 -0.53 12.05
CA VAL A 329 8.04 -0.39 10.73
C VAL A 329 8.39 -1.76 10.22
N ARG A 330 7.98 -2.04 8.98
CA ARG A 330 8.23 -3.30 8.30
C ARG A 330 9.18 -3.09 7.12
N ARG A 331 10.18 -3.97 7.04
CA ARG A 331 11.16 -4.04 5.94
C ARG A 331 10.79 -5.18 4.99
N TYR A 332 10.69 -4.85 3.71
CA TYR A 332 10.37 -5.75 2.61
C TYR A 332 11.50 -5.73 1.58
N ARG A 333 11.79 -6.86 0.93
CA ARG A 333 12.42 -6.78 -0.40
C ARG A 333 11.43 -6.15 -1.36
N ILE A 334 11.85 -5.24 -2.23
CA ILE A 334 10.93 -4.54 -3.14
C ILE A 334 10.11 -5.47 -4.06
N ASP A 335 10.64 -6.66 -4.36
CA ASP A 335 10.01 -7.71 -5.17
C ASP A 335 9.50 -8.90 -4.33
N GLY A 336 9.53 -8.76 -3.00
CA GLY A 336 9.04 -9.77 -2.05
C GLY A 336 7.71 -9.36 -1.43
N THR A 337 6.96 -10.35 -0.95
CA THR A 337 5.65 -10.14 -0.31
C THR A 337 5.71 -10.21 1.21
N GLU A 338 6.79 -10.75 1.77
CA GLU A 338 6.98 -10.92 3.21
C GLU A 338 7.77 -9.77 3.81
N GLY A 339 7.20 -9.17 4.86
CA GLY A 339 7.80 -8.08 5.61
C GLY A 339 8.31 -8.54 6.97
N THR A 340 9.46 -8.03 7.37
CA THR A 340 10.06 -8.25 8.70
C THR A 340 9.91 -6.99 9.54
N VAL A 341 9.49 -7.11 10.80
CA VAL A 341 9.44 -5.95 11.71
C VAL A 341 10.87 -5.55 12.09
N VAL A 342 11.17 -4.26 11.94
CA VAL A 342 12.51 -3.70 12.20
C VAL A 342 12.51 -2.54 13.21
N ALA A 343 11.34 -2.03 13.57
CA ALA A 343 11.14 -1.10 14.68
C ALA A 343 9.70 -1.21 15.21
N GLY A 344 9.51 -1.07 16.51
CA GLY A 344 8.21 -1.30 17.16
C GLY A 344 7.83 -2.79 17.22
N GLY A 345 6.56 -3.11 16.97
CA GLY A 345 6.05 -4.49 16.91
C GLY A 345 5.65 -5.11 18.25
N HIS A 346 5.71 -4.35 19.34
CA HIS A 346 5.34 -4.77 20.69
C HIS A 346 4.10 -4.04 21.23
N GLY A 347 3.19 -3.67 20.32
CA GLY A 347 1.99 -2.88 20.61
C GLY A 347 2.25 -1.38 20.73
N GLN A 348 1.15 -0.64 20.91
CA GLN A 348 1.21 0.81 21.11
C GLN A 348 1.78 1.15 22.49
N GLY A 349 2.76 2.04 22.57
CA GLY A 349 3.25 2.54 23.85
C GLY A 349 4.55 3.33 23.76
N ALA A 350 5.12 3.66 24.93
CA ALA A 350 6.28 4.55 25.06
C ALA A 350 7.58 3.81 25.45
N HIS A 351 7.54 2.48 25.62
CA HIS A 351 8.76 1.69 25.87
C HIS A 351 9.73 1.76 24.68
N ARG A 352 10.98 1.34 24.89
CA ARG A 352 12.05 1.44 23.88
C ARG A 352 11.87 0.50 22.67
N ASN A 353 11.04 -0.52 22.82
CA ASN A 353 10.64 -1.45 21.76
C ASN A 353 9.21 -1.17 21.24
N GLN A 354 8.60 -0.06 21.64
CA GLN A 354 7.24 0.31 21.24
C GLN A 354 7.23 1.66 20.53
N LEU A 355 6.19 1.85 19.71
CA LEU A 355 5.88 3.10 19.05
C LEU A 355 4.43 3.45 19.37
N SER A 356 4.07 4.72 19.21
CA SER A 356 2.71 5.23 19.31
C SER A 356 2.44 6.16 18.13
N ILE A 357 1.60 5.69 17.21
CA ILE A 357 1.19 6.43 16.01
C ILE A 357 2.43 6.87 15.18
N PRO A 358 3.33 5.97 14.76
CA PRO A 358 4.48 6.37 13.96
C PRO A 358 4.04 6.95 12.61
N GLN A 359 4.74 7.97 12.11
CA GLN A 359 4.32 8.70 10.90
C GLN A 359 5.28 8.56 9.72
N HIS A 360 6.59 8.54 9.98
CA HIS A 360 7.60 8.51 8.93
C HIS A 360 8.80 7.64 9.32
N VAL A 361 9.51 7.15 8.32
CA VAL A 361 10.71 6.32 8.47
C VAL A 361 11.85 6.85 7.60
N PHE A 362 13.06 6.81 8.14
CA PHE A 362 14.29 7.03 7.40
C PHE A 362 15.28 5.90 7.70
N VAL A 363 16.10 5.51 6.72
CA VAL A 363 17.14 4.49 6.90
C VAL A 363 18.47 5.06 6.44
N ASP A 364 19.47 5.00 7.32
CA ASP A 364 20.82 5.46 6.99
C ASP A 364 21.67 4.37 6.30
N ARG A 365 22.93 4.68 6.01
CA ARG A 365 23.85 3.75 5.33
C ARG A 365 24.26 2.55 6.18
N ASP A 366 24.15 2.68 7.50
CA ASP A 366 24.46 1.61 8.45
C ASP A 366 23.24 0.71 8.69
N HIS A 367 22.18 0.92 7.90
CA HIS A 367 20.88 0.24 7.98
C HIS A 367 20.15 0.50 9.31
N SER A 368 20.48 1.60 9.98
CA SER A 368 19.76 2.03 11.17
C SER A 368 18.45 2.69 10.77
N VAL A 369 17.37 2.33 11.47
CA VAL A 369 16.00 2.76 11.20
C VAL A 369 15.63 3.89 12.15
N TYR A 370 15.30 5.05 11.60
CA TYR A 370 14.81 6.20 12.34
C TYR A 370 13.30 6.30 12.11
N VAL A 371 12.55 6.57 13.17
CA VAL A 371 11.10 6.64 13.13
C VAL A 371 10.63 7.87 13.88
N SER A 372 9.78 8.68 13.26
CA SER A 372 9.03 9.70 13.98
C SER A 372 7.87 9.05 14.73
N ASP A 373 7.97 9.09 16.05
CA ASP A 373 7.04 8.46 16.97
C ASP A 373 6.07 9.53 17.49
N TRP A 374 5.11 9.89 16.63
CA TRP A 374 4.28 11.09 16.76
C TRP A 374 3.58 11.17 18.12
N GLY A 375 2.94 10.08 18.55
CA GLY A 375 2.17 10.02 19.78
C GLY A 375 3.01 10.03 21.06
N ASN A 376 4.32 9.87 20.93
CA ASN A 376 5.28 9.96 22.03
C ASN A 376 6.19 11.20 21.92
N HIS A 377 5.97 12.08 20.93
CA HIS A 377 6.70 13.33 20.77
C HIS A 377 8.23 13.15 20.74
N ARG A 378 8.70 12.14 19.99
CA ARG A 378 10.12 11.77 19.91
C ARG A 378 10.49 11.21 18.54
N VAL A 379 11.78 11.22 18.24
CA VAL A 379 12.36 10.42 17.16
C VAL A 379 13.19 9.30 17.76
N MET A 380 12.91 8.08 17.32
CA MET A 380 13.58 6.87 17.79
C MET A 380 14.51 6.33 16.70
N LYS A 381 15.66 5.79 17.09
CA LYS A 381 16.62 5.10 16.22
C LYS A 381 16.80 3.65 16.68
N TRP A 382 16.70 2.69 15.75
CA TRP A 382 17.12 1.31 15.93
C TRP A 382 18.36 1.05 15.09
N GLU A 383 19.42 0.54 15.70
CA GLU A 383 20.54 -0.02 14.94
C GLU A 383 20.10 -1.32 14.26
N ALA A 384 20.77 -1.71 13.17
CA ALA A 384 20.44 -2.93 12.45
C ALA A 384 20.44 -4.17 13.37
N GLY A 385 19.29 -4.84 13.48
CA GLY A 385 19.11 -6.02 14.33
C GLY A 385 18.87 -5.72 15.82
N ALA A 386 18.78 -4.46 16.23
CA ALA A 386 18.47 -4.09 17.61
C ALA A 386 17.02 -4.46 17.97
N THR A 387 16.82 -4.94 19.20
CA THR A 387 15.48 -5.24 19.76
C THR A 387 14.82 -4.02 20.40
N GLU A 388 15.61 -3.00 20.74
CA GLU A 388 15.17 -1.75 21.35
C GLU A 388 15.81 -0.57 20.64
N GLY A 389 15.08 0.55 20.59
CA GLY A 389 15.55 1.80 20.03
C GLY A 389 16.09 2.75 21.11
N ILE A 390 16.77 3.78 20.63
CA ILE A 390 17.24 4.91 21.44
C ILE A 390 16.56 6.19 20.97
N ILE A 391 16.31 7.11 21.91
CA ILE A 391 15.77 8.43 21.59
C ILE A 391 16.90 9.29 21.03
N VAL A 392 16.72 9.84 19.83
CA VAL A 392 17.72 10.69 19.16
C VAL A 392 17.26 12.15 18.98
N ALA A 393 15.96 12.43 19.13
CA ALA A 393 15.41 13.78 19.21
C ALA A 393 14.12 13.79 20.05
N GLY A 394 13.85 14.90 20.74
CA GLY A 394 12.68 15.05 21.61
C GLY A 394 12.70 14.11 22.82
N GLY A 395 11.54 13.53 23.17
CA GLY A 395 11.41 12.57 24.27
C GLY A 395 11.42 13.19 25.67
N ARG A 396 11.18 14.51 25.77
CA ARG A 396 11.00 15.25 27.03
C ARG A 396 9.56 15.73 27.21
N GLY A 397 8.62 14.94 26.70
CA GLY A 397 7.20 15.29 26.61
C GLY A 397 6.88 16.23 25.45
N GLU A 398 5.59 16.46 25.26
CA GLU A 398 5.05 17.44 24.32
C GLU A 398 5.46 18.87 24.73
N GLY A 399 5.86 19.68 23.76
CA GLY A 399 6.10 21.11 23.97
C GLY A 399 6.90 21.76 22.84
N ASP A 400 7.21 23.04 23.00
CA ASP A 400 7.91 23.87 22.01
C ASP A 400 9.35 24.22 22.43
N ASN A 401 9.81 23.77 23.60
CA ASN A 401 11.21 23.93 24.01
C ASN A 401 12.17 23.22 23.03
N LEU A 402 13.43 23.66 22.97
CA LEU A 402 14.46 23.04 22.13
C LEU A 402 14.80 21.58 22.50
N LYS A 403 14.34 21.09 23.66
CA LYS A 403 14.45 19.68 24.08
C LYS A 403 13.20 18.85 23.78
N GLN A 404 12.13 19.48 23.33
CA GLN A 404 10.82 18.89 23.12
C GLN A 404 10.43 18.92 21.64
N LEU A 405 9.48 18.06 21.30
CA LEU A 405 8.80 18.03 20.01
C LEU A 405 7.29 18.03 20.27
N ASN A 406 6.51 18.40 19.28
CA ASN A 406 5.06 18.26 19.28
C ASN A 406 4.56 17.74 17.92
N GLY A 407 4.15 16.47 17.89
CA GLY A 407 3.74 15.79 16.66
C GLY A 407 4.83 15.76 15.60
N PRO A 408 5.97 15.07 15.85
CA PRO A 408 6.98 14.90 14.82
C PRO A 408 6.44 14.10 13.63
N GLU A 409 6.63 14.62 12.42
CA GLU A 409 6.15 14.03 11.16
C GLU A 409 7.34 13.57 10.30
N GLY A 410 7.63 14.21 9.16
CA GLY A 410 8.73 13.85 8.27
C GLY A 410 10.10 13.92 8.95
N ILE A 411 10.97 12.98 8.61
CA ILE A 411 12.35 12.90 9.11
C ILE A 411 13.34 12.60 7.99
N VAL A 412 14.52 13.23 8.05
CA VAL A 412 15.69 12.88 7.23
C VAL A 412 16.94 12.94 8.11
N VAL A 413 17.90 12.06 7.86
CA VAL A 413 19.18 12.04 8.59
C VAL A 413 20.33 12.19 7.60
N ASP A 414 21.28 13.08 7.89
CA ASP A 414 22.47 13.25 7.07
C ASP A 414 23.57 12.21 7.39
N GLN A 415 24.66 12.25 6.63
CA GLN A 415 25.81 11.36 6.81
C GLN A 415 26.50 11.46 8.17
N LEU A 416 26.37 12.60 8.87
CA LEU A 416 26.96 12.80 10.19
C LEU A 416 26.04 12.27 11.30
N GLY A 417 24.84 11.80 10.95
CA GLY A 417 23.81 11.35 11.90
C GLY A 417 23.02 12.50 12.49
N THR A 418 23.01 13.68 11.87
CA THR A 418 22.15 14.80 12.28
C THR A 418 20.73 14.50 11.84
N VAL A 419 19.79 14.53 12.78
CA VAL A 419 18.37 14.31 12.53
C VAL A 419 17.70 15.63 12.21
N TYR A 420 17.05 15.71 11.06
CA TYR A 420 16.16 16.79 10.67
C TYR A 420 14.73 16.29 10.80
N VAL A 421 13.90 16.99 11.56
CA VAL A 421 12.53 16.56 11.87
C VAL A 421 11.55 17.71 11.69
N VAL A 422 10.41 17.39 11.06
CA VAL A 422 9.26 18.28 11.03
C VAL A 422 8.57 18.22 12.38
N ASP A 423 8.62 19.33 13.13
CA ASP A 423 7.92 19.50 14.40
C ASP A 423 6.56 20.19 14.11
N SER A 424 5.59 19.38 13.66
CA SER A 424 4.45 19.85 12.87
C SER A 424 3.50 20.76 13.65
N MET A 425 3.18 20.38 14.89
CA MET A 425 2.27 21.15 15.74
C MET A 425 2.91 22.45 16.23
N ASN A 426 4.24 22.53 16.23
CA ASN A 426 5.00 23.75 16.50
C ASN A 426 5.36 24.53 15.22
N HIS A 427 4.92 24.06 14.05
CA HIS A 427 5.07 24.75 12.76
C HIS A 427 6.52 25.09 12.41
N ARG A 428 7.44 24.16 12.65
CA ARG A 428 8.88 24.39 12.49
C ARG A 428 9.61 23.13 12.06
N ILE A 429 10.81 23.33 11.53
CA ILE A 429 11.77 22.26 11.25
C ILE A 429 12.91 22.38 12.25
N MET A 430 13.22 21.26 12.90
CA MET A 430 14.28 21.17 13.90
C MET A 430 15.44 20.34 13.36
N ARG A 431 16.66 20.71 13.72
CA ARG A 431 17.86 19.85 13.58
C ARG A 431 18.37 19.39 14.95
N TRP A 432 18.83 18.15 15.01
CA TRP A 432 19.46 17.51 16.17
C TRP A 432 20.76 16.84 15.73
N PRO A 433 21.93 17.48 15.94
CA PRO A 433 23.22 16.84 15.69
C PRO A 433 23.39 15.61 16.59
N ARG A 434 24.09 14.60 16.08
CA ARG A 434 24.34 13.35 16.80
C ARG A 434 24.94 13.62 18.19
N GLY A 435 24.36 12.99 19.22
CA GLY A 435 24.85 13.08 20.60
C GLY A 435 24.43 14.33 21.37
N THR A 436 23.65 15.24 20.76
CA THR A 436 23.14 16.43 21.44
C THR A 436 21.87 16.12 22.25
N THR A 437 21.61 16.92 23.30
CA THR A 437 20.40 16.77 24.14
C THR A 437 19.27 17.73 23.77
N GLN A 438 19.53 18.67 22.86
CA GLN A 438 18.57 19.68 22.41
C GLN A 438 18.84 20.02 20.95
N GLY A 439 17.80 20.38 20.22
CA GLY A 439 17.88 20.76 18.83
C GLY A 439 17.98 22.26 18.63
N SER A 440 17.90 22.69 17.38
CA SER A 440 17.75 24.08 16.99
C SER A 440 16.77 24.21 15.84
N VAL A 441 15.96 25.27 15.85
CA VAL A 441 15.07 25.60 14.73
C VAL A 441 15.91 26.02 13.53
N ILE A 442 15.63 25.47 12.35
CA ILE A 442 16.31 25.86 11.10
C ILE A 442 15.40 26.60 10.12
N VAL A 443 14.09 26.33 10.16
CA VAL A 443 13.04 26.94 9.34
C VAL A 443 11.74 26.97 10.16
N GLY A 444 10.93 28.01 10.01
CA GLY A 444 9.67 28.14 10.72
C GLY A 444 9.84 28.57 12.20
N GLY A 445 8.86 28.26 13.03
CA GLY A 445 8.87 28.62 14.46
C GLY A 445 8.56 30.10 14.76
N ASN A 446 8.20 30.88 13.74
CA ASN A 446 7.86 32.31 13.85
C ASN A 446 6.34 32.53 13.74
N GLY A 447 5.57 31.62 14.32
CA GLY A 447 4.12 31.53 14.18
C GLY A 447 3.66 30.83 12.90
N LYS A 448 2.41 30.35 12.91
CA LYS A 448 1.77 29.80 11.71
C LYS A 448 1.37 30.91 10.74
N GLY A 449 1.47 30.63 9.44
CA GLY A 449 1.05 31.57 8.40
C GLY A 449 1.62 31.24 7.03
N GLY A 450 1.39 32.13 6.06
CA GLY A 450 1.77 31.94 4.66
C GLY A 450 3.01 32.72 4.21
N LEU A 451 3.68 33.44 5.10
CA LEU A 451 4.91 34.18 4.76
C LEU A 451 6.09 33.22 4.43
N PRO A 452 7.18 33.70 3.80
CA PRO A 452 8.29 32.84 3.33
C PRO A 452 9.06 32.04 4.38
N ASN A 453 8.88 32.33 5.68
CA ASN A 453 9.42 31.54 6.80
C ASN A 453 8.34 31.18 7.84
N GLN A 454 7.08 31.20 7.41
CA GLN A 454 5.97 30.70 8.20
C GLN A 454 5.48 29.42 7.55
N LEU A 455 5.28 28.41 8.39
CA LEU A 455 4.74 27.11 8.01
C LEU A 455 3.39 26.97 8.69
N TYR A 456 2.52 26.14 8.15
CA TYR A 456 1.26 25.80 8.77
C TYR A 456 1.01 24.30 8.66
N TYR A 457 1.22 23.61 9.80
CA TYR A 457 1.24 22.15 9.91
C TYR A 457 2.08 21.50 8.80
N PRO A 458 3.40 21.78 8.76
CA PRO A 458 4.28 21.12 7.82
C PRO A 458 4.24 19.60 8.02
N TYR A 459 4.47 18.83 6.95
CA TYR A 459 4.33 17.37 6.99
C TYR A 459 5.61 16.64 6.55
N GLY A 460 5.83 16.50 5.25
CA GLY A 460 7.04 15.90 4.68
C GLY A 460 8.20 16.91 4.57
N LEU A 461 9.42 16.38 4.63
CA LEU A 461 10.63 17.13 4.31
C LEU A 461 11.57 16.26 3.45
N SER A 462 12.33 16.89 2.56
CA SER A 462 13.35 16.22 1.76
C SER A 462 14.51 17.19 1.47
N PHE A 463 15.67 16.65 1.10
CA PHE A 463 16.82 17.43 0.69
C PHE A 463 17.24 17.05 -0.73
N ASP A 464 17.73 18.03 -1.49
CA ASP A 464 18.45 17.73 -2.73
C ASP A 464 19.94 17.45 -2.47
N LEU A 465 20.67 17.03 -3.51
CA LEU A 465 22.11 16.77 -3.44
C LEU A 465 22.96 18.00 -3.12
N HIS A 466 22.41 19.21 -3.27
CA HIS A 466 23.09 20.45 -2.89
C HIS A 466 22.84 20.83 -1.43
N GLY A 467 21.97 20.09 -0.74
CA GLY A 467 21.61 20.34 0.65
C GLY A 467 20.50 21.38 0.84
N ASP A 468 19.83 21.79 -0.24
CA ASP A 468 18.64 22.64 -0.13
C ASP A 468 17.48 21.83 0.46
N LEU A 469 16.75 22.45 1.40
CA LEU A 469 15.66 21.84 2.14
C LEU A 469 14.32 22.09 1.44
N TYR A 470 13.54 21.04 1.24
CA TYR A 470 12.18 21.11 0.71
C TYR A 470 11.20 20.70 1.81
N VAL A 471 10.18 21.52 2.05
CA VAL A 471 9.20 21.30 3.12
C VAL A 471 7.81 21.34 2.52
N VAL A 472 7.01 20.30 2.80
CA VAL A 472 5.58 20.30 2.53
C VAL A 472 4.89 21.12 3.60
N ASP A 473 4.35 22.26 3.18
CA ASP A 473 3.60 23.19 4.01
C ASP A 473 2.10 22.92 3.78
N GLN A 474 1.60 21.88 4.45
CA GLN A 474 0.36 21.17 4.08
C GLN A 474 -0.84 22.11 4.00
N VAL A 475 -1.11 22.88 5.07
CA VAL A 475 -2.33 23.71 5.11
C VAL A 475 -2.24 24.92 4.19
N ASN A 476 -1.02 25.37 3.88
CA ASN A 476 -0.79 26.37 2.84
C ASN A 476 -0.77 25.78 1.42
N ASN A 477 -1.01 24.47 1.26
CA ASN A 477 -1.10 23.77 -0.03
C ASN A 477 0.09 24.04 -0.95
N ARG A 478 1.31 23.99 -0.41
CA ARG A 478 2.54 24.31 -1.14
C ARG A 478 3.74 23.48 -0.67
N VAL A 479 4.77 23.44 -1.50
CA VAL A 479 6.12 23.00 -1.12
C VAL A 479 7.06 24.19 -1.20
N GLN A 480 7.79 24.46 -0.11
CA GLN A 480 8.78 25.53 -0.04
C GLN A 480 10.20 24.94 -0.08
N LYS A 481 11.07 25.55 -0.88
CA LYS A 481 12.51 25.28 -0.98
C LYS A 481 13.30 26.37 -0.24
N PHE A 482 14.13 25.96 0.69
CA PHE A 482 15.06 26.82 1.43
C PHE A 482 16.49 26.48 1.00
N ARG A 483 17.22 27.49 0.53
CA ARG A 483 18.58 27.30 0.01
C ARG A 483 19.60 27.39 1.12
N ILE A 484 20.71 26.65 1.01
CA ILE A 484 21.84 26.85 1.93
C ILE A 484 22.38 28.29 1.80
N GLU A 485 22.66 28.92 2.94
CA GLU A 485 23.43 30.16 3.01
C GLU A 485 24.87 29.85 2.59
N GLN A 486 25.27 30.32 1.41
CA GLN A 486 26.69 30.32 1.05
C GLN A 486 27.39 31.36 1.93
N PRO A 487 28.57 31.05 2.50
CA PRO A 487 29.34 32.06 3.19
C PRO A 487 29.57 33.24 2.23
N MET A 488 29.26 34.46 2.67
CA MET A 488 29.60 35.66 1.90
C MET A 488 31.13 35.66 1.76
N ASN A 489 31.61 35.54 0.52
CA ASN A 489 33.04 35.64 0.19
C ASN A 489 33.62 37.00 0.57
#